data_AF-A0A1Y6LCT4-F1
#
_entry.id   AF-A0A1Y6LCT4-F1
#
_cell.length_a   1.000
_cell.length_b   1.000
_cell.length_c   1.000
_cell.angle_alpha   90.00
_cell.angle_beta   90.00
_cell.angle_gamma   90.00
#
_symmetry.space_group_name_H-M   'P 1'
#
loop_
_entity.id
_entity.type
_entity.pdbx_description
1 polymer ?
#
loop_
_entity_poly.entity_id
_entity_poly.type
_entity_poly.pdbx_seq_one_letter_code
_entity_poly.pdbx_strand_id
1 'polypeptide(L)'
;MKHTGVPFSIARSLNTLINECRIAQRREFHDYFVTHLPSTSLAPDKLHPSHHKLPRADSQPHDGSASRSSQVTAARDTTVVRIPLKSAKHHFGAGVSRGSRPYNEDTYQAGCIEIPAFAKKQPVSISHRKLMDENVGSTRQTGDPQVFYFGVFDGHGGSECSEFLRERLHGYIEESALLFGMESTLQESGGGYDTSGGIMGEMDPEDLQKSLVSSWKETVGGYFKRFRPEYFPALARDDAAQAHDPNSIETVLTYAFLKADLDFTTAQATKHTKDVNEQAQQAQRSSIDDPVLSDRPLNDNDVLSNPDRPASQNLRTRPASRGSSPDLNAPIGGNTRFKGGSTASIVLVSTPSPTPFWNPSSPSTIIAAHVGDTRILLCQTKDGAAIPLTSNHHPSLPTEATRLRRYATSFVTDSFGEERVLGLANTRAFGDVGSKRIGVSAEPQITTIQLPPAGYAFMVLVSDGVSGHLEDQEIVDIVKEARTPVEASQKLVSFAVETAGEADNATALVVRLGGWERRNEGGGGSLGTKEQRDFRMRDAFDPRSRRQ
;
A
#
# COMPACT_ATOMS: atom_id res chain seq x y z
N MET A 1 -40.59 -9.61 14.17
CA MET A 1 -40.66 -8.53 15.17
C MET A 1 -40.29 -7.22 14.49
N LYS A 2 -41.05 -6.14 14.69
CA LYS A 2 -40.78 -4.83 14.10
C LYS A 2 -39.50 -4.26 14.74
N HIS A 3 -38.45 -4.04 13.95
CA HIS A 3 -37.23 -3.37 14.41
C HIS A 3 -37.54 -1.89 14.71
N THR A 4 -37.60 -1.55 16.00
CA THR A 4 -37.59 -0.17 16.50
C THR A 4 -36.18 0.20 16.96
N GLY A 5 -35.19 -0.02 16.08
CA GLY A 5 -33.80 0.33 16.35
C GLY A 5 -33.47 1.66 15.68
N VAL A 6 -33.10 2.65 16.48
CA VAL A 6 -32.45 3.89 16.03
C VAL A 6 -31.25 3.50 15.13
N PRO A 7 -30.98 4.16 13.99
CA PRO A 7 -29.83 3.86 13.16
C PRO A 7 -28.55 3.91 14.01
N PHE A 8 -27.87 2.77 14.11
CA PHE A 8 -26.68 2.60 14.91
C PHE A 8 -25.53 3.36 14.25
N SER A 9 -25.00 4.35 14.95
CA SER A 9 -23.86 5.14 14.47
C SER A 9 -22.58 4.49 14.98
N ILE A 10 -21.81 3.88 14.08
CA ILE A 10 -20.45 3.36 14.34
C ILE A 10 -19.58 4.43 15.02
N ALA A 11 -19.81 5.72 14.73
CA ALA A 11 -19.13 6.84 15.37
C ALA A 11 -19.40 6.96 16.89
N ARG A 12 -20.56 6.49 17.39
CA ARG A 12 -20.87 6.49 18.83
C ARG A 12 -20.16 5.33 19.53
N SER A 13 -20.09 4.16 18.91
CA SER A 13 -19.34 3.02 19.46
C SER A 13 -17.82 3.25 19.42
N LEU A 14 -17.29 3.83 18.33
CA LEU A 14 -15.88 4.25 18.25
C LEU A 14 -15.52 5.31 19.29
N ASN A 15 -16.38 6.31 19.55
CA ASN A 15 -16.12 7.30 20.59
C ASN A 15 -16.15 6.72 22.02
N THR A 16 -16.87 5.62 22.22
CA THR A 16 -16.92 4.94 23.53
C THR A 16 -15.65 4.10 23.71
N LEU A 17 -15.25 3.37 22.66
CA LEU A 17 -13.98 2.64 22.54
C LEU A 17 -12.74 3.54 22.75
N ILE A 18 -12.70 4.70 22.08
CA ILE A 18 -11.59 5.67 22.15
C ILE A 18 -11.49 6.32 23.53
N ASN A 19 -12.62 6.47 24.26
CA ASN A 19 -12.61 7.07 25.59
C ASN A 19 -12.32 6.06 26.71
N GLU A 20 -12.71 4.79 26.56
CA GLU A 20 -12.39 3.74 27.53
C GLU A 20 -10.94 3.20 27.36
N CYS A 21 -10.40 3.13 26.14
CA CYS A 21 -9.00 2.79 25.85
C CYS A 21 -8.00 3.97 26.02
N ARG A 22 -8.24 4.90 26.95
CA ARG A 22 -7.32 6.05 27.14
C ARG A 22 -5.94 5.72 27.73
N ILE A 23 -5.57 4.45 27.95
CA ILE A 23 -4.22 4.05 28.38
C ILE A 23 -3.76 2.73 27.71
N ALA A 24 -3.99 2.57 26.40
CA ALA A 24 -3.26 1.58 25.59
C ALA A 24 -2.81 2.24 24.29
N GLN A 25 -1.51 2.19 24.03
CA GLN A 25 -0.77 3.03 23.08
C GLN A 25 -1.38 3.00 21.66
N ARG A 26 -1.69 4.18 21.13
CA ARG A 26 -2.12 4.34 19.73
C ARG A 26 -1.01 3.85 18.81
N ARG A 27 -1.35 2.92 17.92
CA ARG A 27 -0.48 2.41 16.86
C ARG A 27 -0.24 3.50 15.84
N GLU A 28 1.01 3.97 15.72
CA GLU A 28 1.37 5.10 14.86
C GLU A 28 2.02 4.61 13.56
N PHE A 29 1.68 5.23 12.43
CA PHE A 29 2.44 5.06 11.19
C PHE A 29 3.81 5.73 11.37
N HIS A 30 4.88 4.96 11.18
CA HIS A 30 6.24 5.47 11.40
C HIS A 30 6.98 5.68 10.08
N ASP A 31 7.43 6.91 9.84
CA ASP A 31 8.37 7.28 8.76
C ASP A 31 9.79 6.73 8.99
N TYR A 32 10.00 5.93 10.05
CA TYR A 32 11.28 5.39 10.47
C TYR A 32 11.14 3.91 10.82
N PHE A 33 12.24 3.18 10.72
CA PHE A 33 12.33 1.81 11.20
C PHE A 33 13.31 1.72 12.36
N VAL A 34 13.09 0.74 13.24
CA VAL A 34 13.99 0.42 14.34
C VAL A 34 14.92 -0.70 13.91
N THR A 35 16.22 -0.57 14.14
CA THR A 35 17.20 -1.63 13.88
C THR A 35 18.25 -1.71 14.99
N HIS A 36 18.87 -2.87 15.12
CA HIS A 36 19.94 -3.13 16.08
C HIS A 36 21.29 -2.99 15.36
N LEU A 37 22.01 -1.92 15.66
CA LEU A 37 23.38 -1.74 15.18
C LEU A 37 24.36 -2.28 16.23
N PRO A 38 25.46 -2.97 15.83
CA PRO A 38 26.53 -3.29 16.75
C PRO A 38 27.09 -1.99 17.36
N SER A 39 27.30 -1.94 18.68
CA SER A 39 27.78 -0.73 19.38
C SER A 39 29.09 -0.16 18.80
N THR A 40 29.90 -0.99 18.12
CA THR A 40 31.13 -0.60 17.43
C THR A 40 30.91 0.27 16.18
N SER A 41 29.69 0.36 15.65
CA SER A 41 29.37 1.12 14.43
C SER A 41 28.97 2.57 14.67
N LEU A 42 28.78 2.99 15.93
CA LEU A 42 28.33 4.35 16.29
C LEU A 42 29.47 5.30 16.69
N ALA A 43 30.71 4.80 16.83
CA ALA A 43 31.88 5.63 17.14
C ALA A 43 32.95 5.47 16.06
N PRO A 44 33.29 6.51 15.27
CA PRO A 44 34.61 6.55 14.66
C PRO A 44 35.59 6.67 15.83
N ASP A 45 36.45 5.67 16.00
CA ASP A 45 37.41 5.57 17.08
C ASP A 45 38.30 6.82 17.11
N LYS A 46 37.99 7.78 18.00
CA LYS A 46 38.75 9.03 18.15
C LYS A 46 39.99 8.87 19.03
N LEU A 47 40.35 7.64 19.41
CA LEU A 47 41.43 7.39 20.39
C LEU A 47 42.62 6.56 19.86
N HIS A 48 42.69 6.25 18.56
CA HIS A 48 43.90 5.66 17.99
C HIS A 48 44.32 6.35 16.68
N PRO A 49 45.48 7.05 16.62
CA PRO A 49 46.07 7.43 15.35
C PRO A 49 46.56 6.16 14.65
N SER A 50 45.95 5.85 13.51
CA SER A 50 46.32 4.72 12.66
C SER A 50 47.71 4.93 12.05
N HIS A 51 48.76 4.49 12.75
CA HIS A 51 50.08 4.26 12.17
C HIS A 51 50.19 2.81 11.69
N HIS A 52 49.63 2.50 10.53
CA HIS A 52 50.07 1.33 9.77
C HIS A 52 51.30 1.72 8.93
N LYS A 53 52.48 1.68 9.55
CA LYS A 53 53.72 1.34 8.84
C LYS A 53 53.95 -0.15 9.09
N LEU A 54 53.71 -0.97 8.08
CA LEU A 54 54.24 -2.33 8.08
C LEU A 54 55.74 -2.27 7.78
N PRO A 55 56.61 -2.94 8.55
CA PRO A 55 57.87 -3.43 8.02
C PRO A 55 57.75 -4.94 7.75
N ARG A 56 57.97 -5.29 6.49
CA ARG A 56 58.35 -6.65 6.07
C ARG A 56 59.74 -6.95 6.62
N ALA A 57 59.84 -7.73 7.68
CA ALA A 57 60.96 -8.62 8.01
C ALA A 57 60.66 -9.23 9.38
N ASP A 58 60.11 -10.45 9.37
CA ASP A 58 60.22 -11.49 10.41
C ASP A 58 59.06 -12.49 10.23
N SER A 59 59.15 -13.23 9.12
CA SER A 59 58.40 -14.46 8.95
C SER A 59 59.29 -15.61 9.42
N GLN A 60 59.01 -16.14 10.61
CA GLN A 60 59.44 -17.50 10.99
C GLN A 60 58.19 -18.37 11.23
N PRO A 61 58.15 -19.62 10.73
CA PRO A 61 57.04 -20.52 10.99
C PRO A 61 57.20 -21.14 12.38
N HIS A 62 56.16 -21.06 13.21
CA HIS A 62 56.13 -21.74 14.51
C HIS A 62 55.47 -23.11 14.35
N ASP A 63 56.25 -24.17 14.52
CA ASP A 63 55.78 -25.54 14.76
C ASP A 63 55.29 -25.67 16.21
N GLY A 64 54.21 -26.40 16.45
CA GLY A 64 53.84 -26.88 17.79
C GLY A 64 52.37 -26.72 18.16
N SER A 65 51.73 -27.86 18.42
CA SER A 65 50.34 -28.04 18.81
C SER A 65 49.93 -27.32 20.10
N ALA A 66 48.77 -26.64 20.08
CA ALA A 66 47.97 -26.43 21.28
C ALA A 66 46.48 -26.28 20.91
N SER A 67 45.66 -27.20 21.40
CA SER A 67 44.21 -27.10 21.36
C SER A 67 43.73 -26.00 22.30
N ARG A 68 43.15 -24.92 21.76
CA ARG A 68 42.14 -24.13 22.46
C ARG A 68 41.09 -23.69 21.45
N SER A 69 39.92 -24.31 21.54
CA SER A 69 38.68 -23.82 20.95
C SER A 69 38.36 -22.45 21.56
N SER A 70 38.61 -21.37 20.83
CA SER A 70 37.99 -20.08 21.11
C SER A 70 36.53 -20.16 20.67
N GLN A 71 35.67 -20.65 21.57
CA GLN A 71 34.25 -20.31 21.52
C GLN A 71 34.15 -18.80 21.64
N VAL A 72 33.81 -18.14 20.53
CA VAL A 72 33.42 -16.74 20.50
C VAL A 72 32.04 -16.67 21.16
N THR A 73 31.99 -16.34 22.45
CA THR A 73 30.78 -15.94 23.14
C THR A 73 30.27 -14.64 22.52
N ALA A 74 29.27 -14.75 21.65
CA ALA A 74 28.65 -13.64 20.95
C ALA A 74 27.63 -12.94 21.84
N ALA A 75 28.10 -12.17 22.83
CA ALA A 75 27.32 -11.09 23.42
C ALA A 75 27.92 -9.78 22.92
N ARG A 76 27.59 -9.39 21.68
CA ARG A 76 27.88 -8.04 21.19
C ARG A 76 26.72 -7.17 21.63
N ASP A 77 26.99 -6.19 22.50
CA ASP A 77 26.02 -5.13 22.80
C ASP A 77 25.52 -4.54 21.47
N THR A 78 24.21 -4.62 21.25
CA THR A 78 23.56 -4.00 20.10
C THR A 78 22.76 -2.80 20.57
N THR A 79 23.02 -1.64 19.99
CA THR A 79 22.24 -0.42 20.24
C THR A 79 21.02 -0.38 19.34
N VAL A 80 19.86 -0.06 19.92
CA VAL A 80 18.61 0.17 19.19
C VAL A 80 18.64 1.57 18.57
N VAL A 81 18.53 1.66 17.25
CA VAL A 81 18.56 2.92 16.51
C VAL A 81 17.29 3.07 15.67
N ARG A 82 16.73 4.29 15.66
CA ARG A 82 15.63 4.70 14.79
C ARG A 82 16.20 5.38 13.55
N ILE A 83 15.98 4.79 12.38
CA ILE A 83 16.49 5.32 11.11
C ILE A 83 15.29 5.80 10.28
N PRO A 84 15.22 7.10 9.94
CA PRO A 84 14.20 7.59 9.02
C PRO A 84 14.31 6.89 7.67
N LEU A 85 13.20 6.35 7.16
CA LEU A 85 13.14 5.65 5.87
C LEU A 85 13.57 6.56 4.71
N LYS A 86 13.17 7.83 4.75
CA LYS A 86 13.57 8.85 3.76
C LYS A 86 15.07 9.16 3.78
N SER A 87 15.74 8.94 4.92
CA SER A 87 17.19 9.10 5.04
C SER A 87 17.95 7.84 4.61
N ALA A 88 17.28 6.69 4.55
CA ALA A 88 17.84 5.40 4.14
C ALA A 88 17.93 5.26 2.61
N LYS A 89 18.64 6.18 1.95
CA LYS A 89 18.81 6.25 0.48
C LYS A 89 19.34 4.98 -0.17
N HIS A 90 20.00 4.12 0.61
CA HIS A 90 20.53 2.83 0.14
C HIS A 90 19.50 1.69 0.18
N HIS A 91 18.35 1.88 0.83
CA HIS A 91 17.31 0.85 0.99
C HIS A 91 16.02 1.20 0.25
N PHE A 92 15.78 2.49 0.02
CA PHE A 92 14.54 2.99 -0.53
C PHE A 92 14.79 4.23 -1.39
N GLY A 93 14.09 4.34 -2.53
CA GLY A 93 14.11 5.49 -3.41
C GLY A 93 12.74 5.75 -4.05
N ALA A 94 12.41 7.02 -4.24
CA ALA A 94 11.20 7.45 -4.93
C ALA A 94 11.56 8.51 -5.98
N GLY A 95 10.97 8.39 -7.17
CA GLY A 95 11.02 9.35 -8.25
C GLY A 95 9.59 9.75 -8.62
N VAL A 96 9.38 11.04 -8.89
CA VAL A 96 8.08 11.59 -9.31
C VAL A 96 8.30 12.63 -10.39
N SER A 97 7.42 12.68 -11.37
CA SER A 97 7.36 13.71 -12.40
C SER A 97 5.92 13.95 -12.79
N ARG A 98 5.57 15.21 -13.07
CA ARG A 98 4.25 15.57 -13.61
C ARG A 98 4.12 15.29 -15.12
N GLY A 99 5.21 14.93 -15.79
CA GLY A 99 5.23 14.81 -17.25
C GLY A 99 4.82 16.11 -17.95
N SER A 100 3.93 15.99 -18.93
CA SER A 100 3.34 17.12 -19.67
C SER A 100 2.16 17.77 -18.94
N ARG A 101 1.60 17.12 -17.90
CA ARG A 101 0.41 17.59 -17.18
C ARG A 101 0.66 18.90 -16.41
N PRO A 102 -0.39 19.72 -16.20
CA PRO A 102 -0.26 20.99 -15.48
C PRO A 102 0.09 20.81 -14.00
N TYR A 103 -0.36 19.73 -13.37
CA TYR A 103 -0.04 19.37 -11.99
C TYR A 103 0.13 17.85 -11.87
N ASN A 104 0.71 17.40 -10.75
CA ASN A 104 0.89 15.97 -10.46
C ASN A 104 -0.24 15.48 -9.57
N GLU A 105 -0.98 14.49 -10.04
CA GLU A 105 -2.06 13.81 -9.33
C GLU A 105 -1.55 12.56 -8.61
N ASP A 106 -0.41 12.03 -9.01
CA ASP A 106 0.23 10.89 -8.36
C ASP A 106 0.79 11.21 -6.98
N THR A 107 0.72 10.23 -6.10
CA THR A 107 1.41 10.24 -4.82
C THR A 107 2.00 8.86 -4.47
N TYR A 108 2.89 8.84 -3.48
CA TYR A 108 3.43 7.61 -2.92
C TYR A 108 3.52 7.73 -1.40
N GLN A 109 3.63 6.58 -0.73
CA GLN A 109 3.82 6.50 0.72
C GLN A 109 4.80 5.38 1.07
N ALA A 110 5.61 5.59 2.10
CA ALA A 110 6.52 4.57 2.64
C ALA A 110 6.68 4.75 4.15
N GLY A 111 6.52 3.66 4.90
CA GLY A 111 6.54 3.68 6.36
C GLY A 111 6.60 2.30 6.97
N CYS A 112 6.39 2.24 8.28
CA CYS A 112 6.12 1.00 9.00
C CYS A 112 4.74 1.11 9.65
N ILE A 113 3.97 0.03 9.57
CA ILE A 113 2.67 -0.10 10.24
C ILE A 113 2.77 -1.12 11.38
N GLU A 114 1.87 -1.00 12.34
CA GLU A 114 1.81 -1.88 13.51
C GLU A 114 0.70 -2.91 13.35
N ILE A 115 1.04 -4.03 12.71
CA ILE A 115 0.20 -5.22 12.62
C ILE A 115 1.05 -6.46 12.94
N PRO A 116 0.46 -7.56 13.44
CA PRO A 116 1.20 -8.79 13.66
C PRO A 116 1.85 -9.30 12.36
N ALA A 117 3.04 -9.89 12.47
CA ALA A 117 3.67 -10.47 11.29
C ALA A 117 2.89 -11.67 10.76
N PHE A 118 2.64 -11.65 9.46
CA PHE A 118 1.92 -12.69 8.72
C PHE A 118 2.86 -13.75 8.10
N ALA A 119 4.15 -13.75 8.45
CA ALA A 119 5.08 -14.75 7.96
C ALA A 119 4.75 -16.15 8.54
N LYS A 120 4.53 -17.16 7.68
CA LYS A 120 4.11 -18.54 8.04
C LYS A 120 5.14 -19.38 8.83
N LYS A 121 6.07 -18.76 9.53
CA LYS A 121 6.92 -19.45 10.51
C LYS A 121 6.67 -18.80 11.85
N GLN A 122 6.02 -19.56 12.75
CA GLN A 122 6.16 -19.31 14.17
C GLN A 122 7.66 -19.08 14.44
N PRO A 123 8.05 -18.02 15.17
CA PRO A 123 9.43 -17.89 15.59
C PRO A 123 9.84 -19.21 16.23
N VAL A 124 10.97 -19.75 15.80
CA VAL A 124 11.53 -21.03 16.27
C VAL A 124 11.52 -20.96 17.79
N SER A 125 10.57 -21.68 18.40
CA SER A 125 10.42 -21.95 19.82
C SER A 125 11.38 -21.16 20.71
N ILE A 126 11.01 -19.96 21.13
CA ILE A 126 11.45 -19.48 22.45
C ILE A 126 10.61 -20.26 23.46
N SER A 127 10.83 -21.57 23.51
CA SER A 127 10.54 -22.38 24.68
C SER A 127 11.65 -22.08 25.68
N HIS A 128 11.74 -20.85 26.19
CA HIS A 128 12.70 -20.55 27.23
C HIS A 128 12.05 -20.65 28.60
N ARG A 129 12.30 -21.81 29.20
CA ARG A 129 12.65 -21.92 30.62
C ARG A 129 13.17 -20.59 31.15
N LYS A 130 12.43 -20.07 32.12
CA LYS A 130 12.75 -18.97 33.04
C LYS A 130 14.24 -18.97 33.42
N LEU A 131 15.03 -18.24 32.66
CA LEU A 131 16.31 -17.67 33.05
C LEU A 131 16.23 -16.21 32.62
N MET A 132 16.14 -15.32 33.61
CA MET A 132 16.19 -13.89 33.40
C MET A 132 17.53 -13.56 32.73
N ASP A 133 17.49 -13.32 31.42
CA ASP A 133 18.55 -12.62 30.71
C ASP A 133 17.89 -11.43 30.02
N GLU A 134 18.06 -10.24 30.61
CA GLU A 134 17.41 -8.97 30.23
C GLU A 134 17.90 -8.42 28.86
N ASN A 135 18.61 -9.21 28.05
CA ASN A 135 19.38 -8.70 26.91
C ASN A 135 19.01 -9.26 25.52
N VAL A 136 17.92 -10.02 25.37
CA VAL A 136 17.33 -10.28 24.03
C VAL A 136 16.32 -9.18 23.74
N GLY A 137 16.82 -7.99 23.39
CA GLY A 137 16.03 -6.79 23.17
C GLY A 137 15.01 -6.95 22.05
N SER A 138 13.73 -6.98 22.41
CA SER A 138 12.59 -6.75 21.53
C SER A 138 12.72 -5.41 20.80
N THR A 139 12.41 -5.36 19.50
CA THR A 139 12.49 -4.13 18.68
C THR A 139 11.47 -3.04 19.06
N ARG A 140 10.40 -3.38 19.78
CA ARG A 140 9.34 -2.45 20.28
C ARG A 140 8.70 -2.99 21.57
N GLN A 141 7.95 -2.15 22.27
CA GLN A 141 7.27 -2.46 23.55
C GLN A 141 6.28 -3.64 23.47
N THR A 142 5.86 -4.03 22.26
CA THR A 142 4.94 -5.17 21.98
C THR A 142 5.65 -6.47 21.60
N GLY A 143 6.97 -6.48 21.40
CA GLY A 143 7.73 -7.68 21.02
C GLY A 143 7.71 -8.06 19.53
N ASP A 144 6.67 -7.69 18.76
CA ASP A 144 6.51 -8.16 17.37
C ASP A 144 7.53 -7.58 16.35
N PRO A 145 7.83 -8.33 15.28
CA PRO A 145 8.62 -7.83 14.14
C PRO A 145 7.87 -6.74 13.36
N GLN A 146 8.64 -5.79 12.79
CA GLN A 146 8.09 -4.64 12.06
C GLN A 146 7.57 -5.03 10.67
N VAL A 147 6.39 -4.51 10.30
CA VAL A 147 5.85 -4.60 8.94
C VAL A 147 6.09 -3.29 8.20
N PHE A 148 6.78 -3.39 7.06
CA PHE A 148 7.04 -2.24 6.20
C PHE A 148 5.90 -2.06 5.21
N TYR A 149 5.48 -0.82 5.01
CA TYR A 149 4.41 -0.40 4.12
C TYR A 149 5.00 0.45 3.00
N PHE A 150 4.70 0.08 1.76
CA PHE A 150 5.05 0.83 0.56
C PHE A 150 3.80 0.98 -0.31
N GLY A 151 3.51 2.17 -0.83
CA GLY A 151 2.34 2.42 -1.65
C GLY A 151 2.59 3.43 -2.76
N VAL A 152 1.99 3.19 -3.92
CA VAL A 152 1.88 4.13 -5.04
C VAL A 152 0.40 4.32 -5.36
N PHE A 153 0.00 5.57 -5.52
CA PHE A 153 -1.36 5.98 -5.81
C PHE A 153 -1.32 6.91 -7.00
N ASP A 154 -1.81 6.44 -8.14
CA ASP A 154 -1.95 7.29 -9.32
C ASP A 154 -3.37 7.87 -9.30
N GLY A 155 -3.44 9.20 -9.40
CA GLY A 155 -4.67 9.97 -9.21
C GLY A 155 -5.22 10.43 -10.54
N HIS A 156 -6.54 10.45 -10.69
CA HIS A 156 -7.18 10.97 -11.89
C HIS A 156 -8.38 11.87 -11.56
N GLY A 157 -8.49 12.97 -12.28
CA GLY A 157 -9.51 13.99 -12.03
C GLY A 157 -9.19 14.89 -10.83
N GLY A 158 -7.92 14.91 -10.39
CA GLY A 158 -7.34 15.69 -9.31
C GLY A 158 -6.64 14.83 -8.24
N SER A 159 -5.89 15.47 -7.34
CA SER A 159 -5.08 14.76 -6.33
C SER A 159 -5.82 14.39 -5.04
N GLU A 160 -7.10 14.78 -4.86
CA GLU A 160 -7.78 14.61 -3.56
C GLU A 160 -7.90 13.14 -3.12
N CYS A 161 -8.18 12.23 -4.07
CA CYS A 161 -8.31 10.80 -3.75
C CYS A 161 -6.94 10.17 -3.47
N SER A 162 -5.93 10.43 -4.29
CA SER A 162 -4.58 9.88 -4.10
C SER A 162 -3.94 10.41 -2.80
N GLU A 163 -4.14 11.69 -2.47
CA GLU A 163 -3.71 12.28 -1.19
C GLU A 163 -4.42 11.67 0.01
N PHE A 164 -5.73 11.42 -0.07
CA PHE A 164 -6.49 10.72 0.96
C PHE A 164 -5.92 9.32 1.22
N LEU A 165 -5.61 8.56 0.16
CA LEU A 165 -5.04 7.22 0.29
C LEU A 165 -3.65 7.26 0.91
N ARG A 166 -2.79 8.16 0.45
CA ARG A 166 -1.44 8.39 1.02
C ARG A 166 -1.50 8.63 2.52
N GLU A 167 -2.48 9.42 2.96
CA GLU A 167 -2.60 9.89 4.35
C GLU A 167 -3.37 8.94 5.26
N ARG A 168 -4.32 8.14 4.76
CA ARG A 168 -5.25 7.42 5.63
C ARG A 168 -5.32 5.91 5.41
N LEU A 169 -4.95 5.39 4.24
CA LEU A 169 -5.14 3.97 3.91
C LEU A 169 -4.41 3.04 4.90
N HIS A 170 -3.19 3.40 5.30
CA HIS A 170 -2.44 2.64 6.29
C HIS A 170 -3.14 2.59 7.66
N GLY A 171 -3.82 3.67 8.08
CA GLY A 171 -4.59 3.70 9.32
C GLY A 171 -5.84 2.82 9.26
N TYR A 172 -6.53 2.77 8.11
CA TYR A 172 -7.63 1.81 7.91
C TYR A 172 -7.14 0.36 8.04
N ILE A 173 -5.94 0.05 7.55
CA ILE A 173 -5.36 -1.30 7.67
C ILE A 173 -5.05 -1.63 9.14
N GLU A 174 -4.46 -0.71 9.89
CA GLU A 174 -4.16 -0.90 11.31
C GLU A 174 -5.42 -1.05 12.17
N GLU A 175 -6.43 -0.20 11.95
CA GLU A 175 -7.71 -0.29 12.66
C GLU A 175 -8.45 -1.59 12.31
N SER A 176 -8.46 -1.98 11.03
CA SER A 176 -9.05 -3.24 10.61
C SER A 176 -8.33 -4.44 11.23
N ALA A 177 -7.00 -4.43 11.28
CA ALA A 177 -6.26 -5.51 11.94
C ALA A 177 -6.65 -5.65 13.43
N LEU A 178 -6.92 -4.54 14.13
CA LEU A 178 -7.42 -4.57 15.50
C LEU A 178 -8.85 -5.12 15.60
N LEU A 179 -9.76 -4.67 14.73
CA LEU A 179 -11.16 -5.10 14.73
C LEU A 179 -11.32 -6.61 14.46
N PHE A 180 -10.47 -7.15 13.59
CA PHE A 180 -10.45 -8.58 13.27
C PHE A 180 -9.64 -9.42 14.27
N GLY A 181 -9.21 -8.83 15.40
CA GLY A 181 -8.52 -9.54 16.47
C GLY A 181 -7.15 -10.10 16.05
N MET A 182 -6.43 -9.40 15.15
CA MET A 182 -5.03 -9.74 14.89
C MET A 182 -4.19 -9.38 16.11
N GLU A 183 -4.06 -10.35 17.02
CA GLU A 183 -3.28 -10.22 18.25
C GLU A 183 -1.78 -10.45 18.01
N SER A 184 -0.98 -9.80 18.85
CA SER A 184 0.47 -9.97 18.90
C SER A 184 0.83 -11.41 19.25
N THR A 185 1.83 -11.98 18.58
CA THR A 185 2.30 -13.35 18.89
C THR A 185 3.05 -13.47 20.22
N LEU A 186 3.29 -12.34 20.92
CA LEU A 186 4.22 -12.26 22.05
C LEU A 186 3.59 -11.72 23.35
N GLN A 187 2.27 -11.51 23.42
CA GLN A 187 1.60 -11.26 24.70
C GLN A 187 1.28 -12.59 25.41
N GLU A 188 1.75 -12.75 26.65
CA GLU A 188 1.30 -13.83 27.53
C GLU A 188 -0.20 -13.67 27.81
N SER A 189 -0.98 -14.74 27.62
CA SER A 189 -2.36 -14.84 28.10
C SER A 189 -2.37 -14.79 29.64
N GLY A 190 -2.36 -13.58 30.18
CA GLY A 190 -2.57 -13.31 31.59
C GLY A 190 -4.04 -13.54 31.96
N GLY A 191 -4.37 -14.78 32.34
CA GLY A 191 -5.63 -15.14 33.00
C GLY A 191 -6.72 -15.63 32.05
N GLY A 192 -7.16 -16.87 32.28
CA GLY A 192 -8.22 -17.51 31.50
C GLY A 192 -9.52 -16.71 31.53
N TYR A 193 -9.88 -16.18 30.37
CA TYR A 193 -11.24 -15.91 29.95
C TYR A 193 -11.46 -16.69 28.64
N ASP A 194 -12.64 -17.31 28.53
CA ASP A 194 -13.00 -18.26 27.47
C ASP A 194 -12.56 -17.83 26.06
N THR A 195 -11.85 -18.74 25.39
CA THR A 195 -11.43 -18.68 23.98
C THR A 195 -12.60 -18.85 23.01
N SER A 196 -13.68 -18.10 23.20
CA SER A 196 -14.82 -17.98 22.28
C SER A 196 -15.40 -16.57 22.22
N GLY A 197 -14.67 -15.57 22.69
CA GLY A 197 -15.04 -14.17 22.57
C GLY A 197 -13.84 -13.30 22.90
N GLY A 198 -13.28 -12.61 21.89
CA GLY A 198 -12.24 -11.62 22.11
C GLY A 198 -12.68 -10.57 23.14
N ILE A 199 -11.71 -9.88 23.75
CA ILE A 199 -11.87 -8.90 24.84
C ILE A 199 -12.62 -7.61 24.40
N MET A 200 -13.44 -7.65 23.36
CA MET A 200 -14.38 -6.60 22.97
C MET A 200 -15.66 -7.24 22.45
N GLY A 201 -16.58 -7.55 23.36
CA GLY A 201 -17.95 -7.88 22.96
C GLY A 201 -18.58 -6.68 22.27
N GLU A 202 -18.82 -6.77 20.96
CA GLU A 202 -20.11 -6.40 20.36
C GLU A 202 -20.29 -6.80 18.88
N MET A 203 -19.25 -7.09 18.09
CA MET A 203 -19.43 -7.64 16.73
C MET A 203 -18.40 -8.71 16.36
N ASP A 204 -18.90 -9.85 15.88
CA ASP A 204 -18.10 -10.91 15.26
C ASP A 204 -17.44 -10.37 13.97
N PRO A 205 -16.18 -10.74 13.63
CA PRO A 205 -15.58 -10.50 12.31
C PRO A 205 -16.54 -10.75 11.13
N GLU A 206 -17.43 -11.74 11.23
CA GLU A 206 -18.45 -11.98 10.22
C GLU A 206 -19.49 -10.86 10.12
N ASP A 207 -19.92 -10.30 11.25
CA ASP A 207 -20.90 -9.22 11.31
C ASP A 207 -20.32 -7.92 10.73
N LEU A 208 -19.03 -7.67 10.93
CA LEU A 208 -18.33 -6.55 10.30
C LEU A 208 -18.35 -6.66 8.77
N GLN A 209 -18.05 -7.85 8.25
CA GLN A 209 -18.11 -8.14 6.80
C GLN A 209 -19.52 -7.92 6.24
N LYS A 210 -20.54 -8.49 6.90
CA LYS A 210 -21.96 -8.37 6.51
C LYS A 210 -22.43 -6.91 6.57
N SER A 211 -22.05 -6.18 7.62
CA SER A 211 -22.39 -4.77 7.81
C SER A 211 -21.80 -3.90 6.70
N LEU A 212 -20.51 -4.07 6.37
CA LEU A 212 -19.85 -3.28 5.33
C LEU A 212 -20.53 -3.44 3.96
N VAL A 213 -20.82 -4.68 3.56
CA VAL A 213 -21.51 -4.95 2.29
C VAL A 213 -22.94 -4.41 2.29
N SER A 214 -23.61 -4.44 3.45
CA SER A 214 -24.94 -3.85 3.61
C SER A 214 -24.91 -2.33 3.44
N SER A 215 -23.92 -1.65 4.02
CA SER A 215 -23.71 -0.20 3.82
C SER A 215 -23.44 0.14 2.36
N TRP A 216 -22.61 -0.63 1.65
CA TRP A 216 -22.39 -0.44 0.20
C TRP A 216 -23.68 -0.60 -0.62
N LYS A 217 -24.50 -1.59 -0.27
CA LYS A 217 -25.79 -1.86 -0.91
C LYS A 217 -26.79 -0.72 -0.70
N GLU A 218 -26.79 -0.11 0.48
CA GLU A 218 -27.67 1.00 0.84
C GLU A 218 -27.20 2.33 0.24
N THR A 219 -25.91 2.64 0.35
CA THR A 219 -25.34 3.92 -0.11
C THR A 219 -25.29 4.02 -1.63
N VAL A 220 -24.84 2.97 -2.33
CA VAL A 220 -24.61 3.01 -3.78
C VAL A 220 -25.62 2.15 -4.54
N GLY A 221 -25.89 0.95 -4.05
CA GLY A 221 -26.73 -0.02 -4.77
C GLY A 221 -26.13 -0.45 -6.10
N GLY A 222 -26.96 -0.67 -7.13
CA GLY A 222 -26.49 -1.15 -8.44
C GLY A 222 -25.72 -2.47 -8.35
N TYR A 223 -24.49 -2.48 -8.86
CA TYR A 223 -23.52 -3.59 -8.70
C TYR A 223 -23.43 -4.10 -7.25
N PHE A 224 -23.39 -3.17 -6.28
CA PHE A 224 -23.24 -3.49 -4.86
C PHE A 224 -24.43 -4.24 -4.24
N LYS A 225 -25.58 -4.33 -4.91
CA LYS A 225 -26.73 -5.13 -4.43
C LYS A 225 -26.46 -6.64 -4.42
N ARG A 226 -25.51 -7.11 -5.24
CA ARG A 226 -25.13 -8.52 -5.39
C ARG A 226 -23.63 -8.73 -5.19
N PHE A 227 -22.95 -7.71 -4.68
CA PHE A 227 -21.52 -7.72 -4.46
C PHE A 227 -21.16 -8.69 -3.33
N ARG A 228 -20.13 -9.49 -3.58
CA ARG A 228 -19.59 -10.49 -2.67
C ARG A 228 -18.08 -10.49 -2.80
N PRO A 229 -17.36 -9.88 -1.85
CA PRO A 229 -15.91 -9.87 -1.87
C PRO A 229 -15.33 -11.28 -1.76
N GLU A 230 -14.23 -11.54 -2.45
CA GLU A 230 -13.55 -12.84 -2.47
C GLU A 230 -13.12 -13.30 -1.07
N TYR A 231 -12.49 -12.41 -0.30
CA TYR A 231 -11.95 -12.71 1.03
C TYR A 231 -12.95 -12.50 2.17
N PHE A 232 -14.26 -12.46 1.89
CA PHE A 232 -15.30 -12.35 2.93
C PHE A 232 -15.99 -13.71 3.13
N PRO A 233 -15.43 -14.61 3.98
CA PRO A 233 -15.99 -15.94 4.18
C PRO A 233 -17.45 -15.93 4.65
N ALA A 234 -17.86 -14.90 5.39
CA ALA A 234 -19.22 -14.74 5.88
C ALA A 234 -20.29 -14.56 4.78
N LEU A 235 -19.85 -14.29 3.54
CA LEU A 235 -20.69 -14.10 2.35
C LEU A 235 -20.43 -15.15 1.25
N ALA A 236 -19.51 -16.09 1.50
CA ALA A 236 -19.21 -17.18 0.59
C ALA A 236 -20.41 -18.14 0.45
N ARG A 237 -20.46 -18.88 -0.67
CA ARG A 237 -21.43 -19.97 -0.84
C ARG A 237 -20.87 -21.22 -0.17
N ASP A 238 -21.72 -22.04 0.43
CA ASP A 238 -21.36 -23.31 1.08
C ASP A 238 -20.57 -24.28 0.16
N ASP A 239 -20.67 -24.12 -1.16
CA ASP A 239 -19.99 -24.94 -2.17
C ASP A 239 -18.58 -24.43 -2.58
N ALA A 240 -18.11 -23.30 -2.05
CA ALA A 240 -16.79 -22.76 -2.38
C ALA A 240 -15.71 -23.44 -1.53
N ALA A 241 -14.92 -24.32 -2.16
CA ALA A 241 -13.90 -25.16 -1.54
C ALA A 241 -12.69 -24.43 -0.92
N GLN A 242 -12.76 -23.12 -0.68
CA GLN A 242 -11.74 -22.30 -0.03
C GLN A 242 -12.38 -21.50 1.10
N ALA A 243 -12.49 -22.13 2.27
CA ALA A 243 -12.80 -21.42 3.50
C ALA A 243 -11.61 -20.53 3.85
N HIS A 244 -11.69 -19.24 3.50
CA HIS A 244 -10.74 -18.23 3.96
C HIS A 244 -10.91 -18.03 5.47
N ASP A 245 -9.80 -17.85 6.18
CA ASP A 245 -9.83 -17.51 7.60
C ASP A 245 -10.41 -16.09 7.76
N PRO A 246 -11.51 -15.89 8.53
CA PRO A 246 -12.07 -14.57 8.75
C PRO A 246 -11.07 -13.59 9.38
N ASN A 247 -10.03 -14.10 10.05
CA ASN A 247 -9.01 -13.29 10.70
C ASN A 247 -7.73 -13.19 9.84
N SER A 248 -7.77 -13.58 8.56
CA SER A 248 -6.61 -13.51 7.68
C SER A 248 -6.26 -12.07 7.31
N ILE A 249 -4.99 -11.85 6.97
CA ILE A 249 -4.51 -10.54 6.51
C ILE A 249 -5.17 -10.12 5.21
N GLU A 250 -5.55 -11.09 4.38
CA GLU A 250 -6.30 -10.84 3.15
C GLU A 250 -7.69 -10.27 3.47
N THR A 251 -8.41 -10.84 4.43
CA THR A 251 -9.70 -10.32 4.90
C THR A 251 -9.57 -8.89 5.44
N VAL A 252 -8.53 -8.64 6.25
CA VAL A 252 -8.22 -7.30 6.80
C VAL A 252 -7.94 -6.29 5.70
N LEU A 253 -7.13 -6.64 4.70
CA LEU A 253 -6.82 -5.77 3.56
C LEU A 253 -8.06 -5.49 2.71
N THR A 254 -8.87 -6.50 2.41
CA THR A 254 -10.12 -6.34 1.67
C THR A 254 -11.11 -5.44 2.42
N TYR A 255 -11.27 -5.62 3.74
CA TYR A 255 -12.12 -4.77 4.56
C TYR A 255 -11.61 -3.34 4.59
N ALA A 256 -10.32 -3.12 4.83
CA ALA A 256 -9.71 -1.78 4.90
C ALA A 256 -9.88 -1.01 3.59
N PHE A 257 -9.66 -1.64 2.44
CA PHE A 257 -9.84 -1.03 1.12
C PHE A 257 -11.29 -0.63 0.87
N LEU A 258 -12.22 -1.56 1.07
CA LEU A 258 -13.65 -1.30 0.85
C LEU A 258 -14.23 -0.30 1.84
N LYS A 259 -13.72 -0.27 3.07
CA LYS A 259 -14.15 0.69 4.10
C LYS A 259 -13.63 2.09 3.80
N ALA A 260 -12.35 2.25 3.48
CA ALA A 260 -11.76 3.53 3.10
C ALA A 260 -12.47 4.15 1.89
N ASP A 261 -12.78 3.33 0.89
CA ASP A 261 -13.50 3.76 -0.31
C ASP A 261 -14.96 4.13 -0.03
N LEU A 262 -15.65 3.38 0.84
CA LEU A 262 -17.02 3.71 1.25
C LEU A 262 -17.08 5.04 1.98
N ASP A 263 -16.15 5.27 2.90
CA ASP A 263 -16.11 6.50 3.69
C ASP A 263 -15.76 7.70 2.79
N PHE A 264 -14.82 7.55 1.86
CA PHE A 264 -14.54 8.56 0.84
C PHE A 264 -15.77 8.83 -0.03
N THR A 265 -16.38 7.79 -0.60
CA THR A 265 -17.55 7.90 -1.48
C THR A 265 -18.73 8.57 -0.77
N THR A 266 -19.00 8.17 0.47
CA THR A 266 -20.08 8.75 1.29
C THR A 266 -19.80 10.22 1.60
N ALA A 267 -18.57 10.56 1.98
CA ALA A 267 -18.20 11.94 2.25
C ALA A 267 -18.34 12.83 1.01
N GLN A 268 -17.93 12.37 -0.18
CA GLN A 268 -18.12 13.12 -1.41
C GLN A 268 -19.59 13.17 -1.85
N ALA A 269 -20.37 12.11 -1.60
CA ALA A 269 -21.80 12.08 -1.88
C ALA A 269 -22.56 13.12 -1.04
N THR A 270 -22.19 13.32 0.23
CA THR A 270 -22.83 14.31 1.11
C THR A 270 -22.55 15.78 0.76
N LYS A 271 -21.58 16.06 -0.12
CA LYS A 271 -21.26 17.43 -0.53
C LYS A 271 -22.17 17.86 -1.67
N HIS A 272 -22.83 19.01 -1.49
CA HIS A 272 -23.61 19.64 -2.55
C HIS A 272 -22.70 20.15 -3.67
N THR A 273 -23.11 19.94 -4.93
CA THR A 273 -22.58 20.72 -6.04
C THR A 273 -23.13 22.14 -5.90
N LYS A 274 -22.27 23.10 -5.57
CA LYS A 274 -22.55 24.49 -5.96
C LYS A 274 -22.39 24.57 -7.47
N ASP A 275 -23.36 24.06 -8.21
CA ASP A 275 -23.40 24.31 -9.64
C ASP A 275 -23.53 25.82 -9.83
N VAL A 276 -22.64 26.38 -10.64
CA VAL A 276 -22.47 27.81 -10.95
C VAL A 276 -23.70 28.40 -11.69
N ASN A 277 -24.85 27.72 -11.66
CA ASN A 277 -26.03 27.99 -12.49
C ASN A 277 -27.32 28.28 -11.70
N GLU A 278 -27.24 28.75 -10.45
CA GLU A 278 -28.42 29.30 -9.76
C GLU A 278 -29.01 30.54 -10.46
N GLN A 279 -28.27 31.20 -11.36
CA GLN A 279 -28.81 32.25 -12.23
C GLN A 279 -29.46 31.74 -13.53
N ALA A 280 -29.19 30.50 -13.96
CA ALA A 280 -29.77 29.92 -15.18
C ALA A 280 -31.06 29.12 -14.93
N GLN A 281 -31.25 28.59 -13.71
CA GLN A 281 -32.37 27.70 -13.38
C GLN A 281 -33.74 28.38 -13.23
N GLN A 282 -33.82 29.71 -13.27
CA GLN A 282 -35.12 30.42 -13.30
C GLN A 282 -35.77 30.49 -14.70
N ALA A 283 -35.05 30.16 -15.78
CA ALA A 283 -35.53 30.40 -17.14
C ALA A 283 -36.10 29.17 -17.90
N GLN A 284 -36.02 27.95 -17.37
CA GLN A 284 -36.43 26.73 -18.13
C GLN A 284 -37.33 25.77 -17.35
N ARG A 285 -38.32 26.31 -16.63
CA ARG A 285 -39.48 25.53 -16.18
C ARG A 285 -40.53 25.40 -17.30
N SER A 286 -40.20 24.74 -18.40
CA SER A 286 -41.22 24.21 -19.35
C SER A 286 -40.57 23.38 -20.46
N SER A 287 -40.32 22.10 -20.21
CA SER A 287 -40.66 21.04 -21.16
C SER A 287 -40.51 19.69 -20.47
N ILE A 288 -41.58 18.91 -20.56
CA ILE A 288 -41.63 17.49 -20.30
C ILE A 288 -40.78 16.82 -21.40
N ASP A 289 -39.94 15.85 -21.02
CA ASP A 289 -38.98 15.06 -21.84
C ASP A 289 -37.49 15.46 -21.72
N ASP A 290 -36.91 15.32 -20.52
CA ASP A 290 -35.45 15.33 -20.31
C ASP A 290 -34.98 14.00 -19.67
N PRO A 291 -34.14 13.19 -20.36
CA PRO A 291 -33.64 11.90 -19.84
C PRO A 291 -32.58 12.04 -18.73
N VAL A 292 -32.18 13.26 -18.37
CA VAL A 292 -31.17 13.57 -17.34
C VAL A 292 -31.75 13.57 -15.90
N LEU A 293 -32.96 13.04 -15.70
CA LEU A 293 -33.52 12.80 -14.36
C LEU A 293 -32.95 11.57 -13.63
N SER A 294 -32.08 10.79 -14.28
CA SER A 294 -31.45 9.59 -13.70
C SER A 294 -30.20 9.89 -12.82
N ASP A 295 -29.72 11.14 -12.80
CA ASP A 295 -28.51 11.56 -12.09
C ASP A 295 -28.76 12.16 -10.69
N ARG A 296 -30.00 12.11 -10.18
CA ARG A 296 -30.28 12.54 -8.80
C ARG A 296 -30.10 11.37 -7.82
N PRO A 297 -29.23 11.47 -6.80
CA PRO A 297 -29.25 10.52 -5.70
C PRO A 297 -30.61 10.61 -4.98
N LEU A 298 -31.25 9.45 -4.77
CA LEU A 298 -32.63 9.32 -4.28
C LEU A 298 -32.86 9.76 -2.82
N ASN A 299 -31.87 10.37 -2.16
CA ASN A 299 -31.93 10.77 -0.74
C ASN A 299 -31.62 12.25 -0.51
N ASP A 300 -31.89 13.13 -1.49
CA ASP A 300 -31.65 14.58 -1.35
C ASP A 300 -32.48 15.27 -0.24
N ASN A 301 -33.46 14.60 0.37
CA ASN A 301 -34.41 15.25 1.29
C ASN A 301 -34.44 14.72 2.72
N ASP A 302 -33.48 13.90 3.18
CA ASP A 302 -33.59 13.37 4.55
C ASP A 302 -32.25 13.14 5.27
N VAL A 303 -31.42 14.18 5.41
CA VAL A 303 -30.49 14.29 6.55
C VAL A 303 -30.41 15.76 6.98
N LEU A 304 -30.94 16.02 8.16
CA LEU A 304 -31.06 17.31 8.84
C LEU A 304 -29.79 18.18 8.73
N SER A 305 -29.97 19.33 8.07
CA SER A 305 -29.06 20.46 8.00
C SER A 305 -28.73 21.04 9.38
N ASN A 306 -27.44 21.27 9.66
CA ASN A 306 -27.02 22.28 10.63
C ASN A 306 -26.15 23.33 9.89
N PRO A 307 -26.67 24.54 9.63
CA PRO A 307 -26.07 25.51 8.70
C PRO A 307 -24.81 26.24 9.20
N ASP A 308 -24.35 25.98 10.43
CA ASP A 308 -23.32 26.81 11.09
C ASP A 308 -21.94 26.14 11.29
N ARG A 309 -21.53 25.19 10.45
CA ARG A 309 -20.12 24.71 10.50
C ARG A 309 -19.23 25.49 9.52
N PRO A 310 -18.33 26.36 9.99
CA PRO A 310 -17.38 27.03 9.12
C PRO A 310 -16.46 26.00 8.45
N ALA A 311 -16.53 26.02 7.12
CA ALA A 311 -15.58 25.53 6.13
C ALA A 311 -14.15 25.37 6.67
N SER A 312 -13.72 24.13 6.90
CA SER A 312 -12.30 23.86 7.08
C SER A 312 -11.63 23.74 5.71
N GLN A 313 -11.06 24.84 5.22
CA GLN A 313 -9.96 24.85 4.25
C GLN A 313 -8.68 24.19 4.81
N ASN A 314 -8.82 23.07 5.53
CA ASN A 314 -7.75 22.46 6.33
C ASN A 314 -7.29 21.12 5.75
N LEU A 315 -6.91 21.11 4.47
CA LEU A 315 -5.70 20.36 4.06
C LEU A 315 -4.42 21.20 4.32
N ARG A 316 -4.56 22.39 4.92
CA ARG A 316 -3.48 23.21 5.48
C ARG A 316 -3.33 23.13 7.01
N THR A 317 -4.15 22.36 7.72
CA THR A 317 -3.73 21.97 9.08
C THR A 317 -2.48 21.14 8.92
N ARG A 318 -1.38 21.61 9.51
CA ARG A 318 -0.10 20.88 9.58
C ARG A 318 -0.42 19.39 9.71
N PRO A 319 0.23 18.50 8.93
CA PRO A 319 0.07 17.07 9.16
C PRO A 319 0.21 16.85 10.65
N ALA A 320 -0.66 16.01 11.21
CA ALA A 320 -0.48 15.50 12.57
C ALA A 320 1.03 15.19 12.70
N SER A 321 1.67 15.67 13.78
CA SER A 321 3.14 15.68 13.91
C SER A 321 3.76 14.43 13.30
N ARG A 322 4.75 14.58 12.40
CA ARG A 322 5.40 13.49 11.65
C ARG A 322 5.46 12.21 12.50
N GLY A 323 4.76 11.17 12.07
CA GLY A 323 4.69 9.90 12.78
C GLY A 323 3.50 9.73 13.74
N SER A 324 2.36 10.39 13.53
CA SER A 324 1.13 10.13 14.29
C SER A 324 0.07 9.46 13.41
N SER A 325 -0.69 8.53 13.98
CA SER A 325 -1.75 7.81 13.27
C SER A 325 -2.77 8.78 12.67
N PRO A 326 -3.30 8.52 11.46
CA PRO A 326 -4.26 9.41 10.83
C PRO A 326 -5.55 9.45 11.66
N ASP A 327 -6.10 10.65 11.86
CA ASP A 327 -7.44 10.79 12.41
C ASP A 327 -8.47 10.41 11.33
N LEU A 328 -8.93 9.17 11.38
CA LEU A 328 -9.92 8.65 10.45
C LEU A 328 -11.28 9.35 10.58
N ASN A 329 -11.54 10.02 11.71
CA ASN A 329 -12.76 10.80 11.93
C ASN A 329 -12.67 12.23 11.37
N ALA A 330 -11.49 12.67 10.91
CA ALA A 330 -11.35 13.98 10.31
C ALA A 330 -12.18 14.06 9.01
N PRO A 331 -12.77 15.23 8.68
CA PRO A 331 -13.49 15.40 7.42
C PRO A 331 -12.65 14.98 6.21
N ILE A 332 -13.28 14.33 5.22
CA ILE A 332 -12.61 13.83 4.01
C ILE A 332 -12.81 14.83 2.87
N GLY A 333 -11.70 15.26 2.25
CA GLY A 333 -11.67 16.14 1.08
C GLY A 333 -12.09 17.59 1.35
N GLY A 334 -12.18 18.39 0.29
CA GLY A 334 -12.56 19.81 0.36
C GLY A 334 -14.06 20.09 0.53
N ASN A 335 -14.47 21.35 0.44
CA ASN A 335 -15.89 21.75 0.53
C ASN A 335 -16.70 21.41 -0.73
N THR A 336 -16.02 21.16 -1.84
CA THR A 336 -16.62 20.81 -3.12
C THR A 336 -16.61 19.30 -3.31
N ARG A 337 -17.61 18.77 -4.01
CA ARG A 337 -17.64 17.35 -4.38
C ARG A 337 -16.48 17.06 -5.33
N PHE A 338 -15.60 16.16 -4.91
CA PHE A 338 -14.58 15.58 -5.79
C PHE A 338 -15.19 14.42 -6.60
N LYS A 339 -15.00 14.45 -7.92
CA LYS A 339 -15.57 13.44 -8.85
C LYS A 339 -14.54 12.41 -9.33
N GLY A 340 -13.24 12.71 -9.20
CA GLY A 340 -12.17 11.84 -9.64
C GLY A 340 -11.98 10.62 -8.76
N GLY A 341 -10.91 9.88 -9.03
CA GLY A 341 -10.55 8.68 -8.31
C GLY A 341 -9.04 8.53 -8.18
N SER A 342 -8.64 7.36 -7.72
CA SER A 342 -7.23 6.99 -7.69
C SER A 342 -7.07 5.47 -7.73
N THR A 343 -6.04 5.04 -8.43
CA THR A 343 -5.51 3.68 -8.35
C THR A 343 -4.69 3.53 -7.07
N ALA A 344 -4.57 2.31 -6.57
CA ALA A 344 -3.83 2.02 -5.35
C ALA A 344 -3.09 0.69 -5.47
N SER A 345 -1.77 0.76 -5.35
CA SER A 345 -0.90 -0.40 -5.23
C SER A 345 -0.12 -0.29 -3.93
N ILE A 346 -0.38 -1.19 -2.98
CA ILE A 346 0.38 -1.26 -1.74
C ILE A 346 1.10 -2.59 -1.59
N VAL A 347 2.18 -2.57 -0.85
CA VAL A 347 2.96 -3.74 -0.48
C VAL A 347 3.28 -3.70 1.01
N LEU A 348 2.99 -4.81 1.69
CA LEU A 348 3.41 -5.10 3.03
C LEU A 348 4.60 -6.08 2.99
N VAL A 349 5.70 -5.74 3.66
CA VAL A 349 6.86 -6.61 3.82
C VAL A 349 7.02 -6.97 5.29
N SER A 350 6.96 -8.26 5.58
CA SER A 350 7.11 -8.80 6.94
C SER A 350 8.31 -9.74 7.01
N THR A 351 9.11 -9.63 8.08
CA THR A 351 10.19 -10.57 8.39
C THR A 351 9.82 -11.40 9.62
N PRO A 352 10.06 -12.72 9.62
CA PRO A 352 9.81 -13.57 10.80
C PRO A 352 10.83 -13.33 11.93
N SER A 353 11.90 -12.58 11.67
CA SER A 353 12.97 -12.24 12.60
C SER A 353 13.16 -10.72 12.68
N PRO A 354 13.76 -10.20 13.77
CA PRO A 354 14.08 -8.76 13.92
C PRO A 354 15.17 -8.27 12.94
N THR A 355 15.70 -9.16 12.11
CA THR A 355 16.61 -8.79 11.03
C THR A 355 15.89 -7.98 9.97
N PRO A 356 16.51 -6.93 9.43
CA PRO A 356 15.86 -6.11 8.41
C PRO A 356 15.59 -6.89 7.12
N PHE A 357 14.53 -6.53 6.40
CA PHE A 357 14.09 -7.23 5.17
C PHE A 357 15.12 -7.20 4.02
N TRP A 358 16.05 -6.24 4.03
CA TRP A 358 17.15 -6.18 3.06
C TRP A 358 18.36 -7.04 3.43
N ASN A 359 18.30 -7.82 4.52
CA ASN A 359 19.36 -8.75 4.86
C ASN A 359 19.35 -9.97 3.90
N PRO A 360 20.45 -10.27 3.19
CA PRO A 360 20.52 -11.39 2.24
C PRO A 360 20.17 -12.76 2.84
N SER A 361 20.40 -12.98 4.14
CA SER A 361 20.12 -14.26 4.79
C SER A 361 18.71 -14.37 5.37
N SER A 362 17.95 -13.27 5.41
CA SER A 362 16.61 -13.26 6.01
C SER A 362 15.56 -13.67 4.99
N PRO A 363 14.73 -14.70 5.27
CA PRO A 363 13.48 -14.86 4.54
C PRO A 363 12.55 -13.68 4.87
N SER A 364 11.67 -13.33 3.94
CA SER A 364 10.64 -12.31 4.12
C SER A 364 9.36 -12.73 3.42
N THR A 365 8.21 -12.22 3.84
CA THR A 365 6.95 -12.38 3.13
C THR A 365 6.52 -11.02 2.58
N ILE A 366 6.12 -11.01 1.31
CA ILE A 366 5.51 -9.86 0.64
C ILE A 366 4.02 -10.16 0.42
N ILE A 367 3.18 -9.20 0.76
CA ILE A 367 1.77 -9.18 0.37
C ILE A 367 1.51 -7.90 -0.40
N ALA A 368 1.08 -8.03 -1.64
CA ALA A 368 0.65 -6.90 -2.47
C ALA A 368 -0.89 -6.84 -2.49
N ALA A 369 -1.45 -5.66 -2.28
CA ALA A 369 -2.88 -5.38 -2.47
C ALA A 369 -3.03 -4.27 -3.51
N HIS A 370 -3.79 -4.56 -4.56
CA HIS A 370 -3.79 -3.77 -5.78
C HIS A 370 -5.20 -3.48 -6.30
N VAL A 371 -5.41 -2.25 -6.74
CA VAL A 371 -6.61 -1.74 -7.41
C VAL A 371 -6.21 -0.71 -8.46
N GLY A 372 -6.20 -1.07 -9.74
CA GLY A 372 -6.18 -0.16 -10.88
C GLY A 372 -5.31 -0.73 -11.97
N ASP A 373 -4.46 0.10 -12.56
CA ASP A 373 -3.47 -0.22 -13.59
C ASP A 373 -2.04 0.15 -13.20
N THR A 374 -1.81 0.55 -11.95
CA THR A 374 -0.46 0.62 -11.35
C THR A 374 0.23 -0.76 -11.33
N ARG A 375 1.56 -0.76 -11.45
CA ARG A 375 2.35 -1.98 -11.62
C ARG A 375 3.31 -2.21 -10.45
N ILE A 376 3.38 -3.45 -9.95
CA ILE A 376 4.41 -3.88 -8.98
C ILE A 376 5.22 -5.02 -9.57
N LEU A 377 6.55 -4.86 -9.64
CA LEU A 377 7.47 -5.85 -10.22
C LEU A 377 8.54 -6.27 -9.22
N LEU A 378 8.87 -7.56 -9.20
CA LEU A 378 10.04 -8.10 -8.53
C LEU A 378 11.14 -8.43 -9.55
N CYS A 379 12.39 -8.16 -9.18
CA CYS A 379 13.55 -8.63 -9.94
C CYS A 379 14.10 -9.91 -9.31
N GLN A 380 14.01 -11.04 -10.02
CA GLN A 380 14.60 -12.30 -9.57
C GLN A 380 16.13 -12.26 -9.68
N THR A 381 16.86 -12.73 -8.66
CA THR A 381 18.35 -12.73 -8.70
C THR A 381 18.92 -13.76 -9.65
N LYS A 382 18.25 -14.91 -9.79
CA LYS A 382 18.72 -16.05 -10.58
C LYS A 382 18.88 -15.73 -12.06
N ASP A 383 17.84 -15.13 -12.66
CA ASP A 383 17.76 -14.93 -14.11
C ASP A 383 17.64 -13.42 -14.48
N GLY A 384 17.49 -12.53 -13.49
CA GLY A 384 17.33 -11.10 -13.71
C GLY A 384 15.99 -10.69 -14.33
N ALA A 385 15.02 -11.61 -14.35
CA ALA A 385 13.69 -11.42 -14.95
C ALA A 385 12.77 -10.55 -14.08
N ALA A 386 11.91 -9.78 -14.75
CA ALA A 386 10.80 -9.06 -14.15
C ALA A 386 9.62 -10.01 -13.86
N ILE A 387 9.18 -10.05 -12.61
CA ILE A 387 8.02 -10.84 -12.19
C ILE A 387 6.93 -9.88 -11.69
N PRO A 388 5.80 -9.74 -12.40
CA PRO A 388 4.72 -8.88 -11.96
C PRO A 388 3.93 -9.49 -10.79
N LEU A 389 3.59 -8.66 -9.81
CA LEU A 389 2.71 -9.00 -8.67
C LEU A 389 1.27 -8.56 -8.87
N THR A 390 1.04 -7.64 -9.80
CA THR A 390 -0.26 -7.03 -10.11
C THR A 390 -0.67 -7.33 -11.55
N SER A 391 -1.98 -7.35 -11.79
CA SER A 391 -2.54 -7.37 -13.14
C SER A 391 -3.44 -6.17 -13.33
N ASN A 392 -3.32 -5.50 -14.48
CA ASN A 392 -4.08 -4.29 -14.77
C ASN A 392 -5.58 -4.61 -14.81
N HIS A 393 -6.37 -3.92 -13.98
CA HIS A 393 -7.81 -4.07 -13.89
C HIS A 393 -8.51 -3.35 -15.05
N HIS A 394 -8.32 -3.88 -16.25
CA HIS A 394 -8.89 -3.35 -17.48
C HIS A 394 -10.10 -4.20 -17.96
N PRO A 395 -11.08 -3.63 -18.68
CA PRO A 395 -12.21 -4.38 -19.22
C PRO A 395 -11.84 -5.58 -20.09
N SER A 396 -10.67 -5.55 -20.74
CA SER A 396 -10.15 -6.64 -21.56
C SER A 396 -9.72 -7.87 -20.74
N LEU A 397 -9.48 -7.70 -19.43
CA LEU A 397 -9.12 -8.80 -18.55
C LEU A 397 -10.35 -9.72 -18.36
N PRO A 398 -10.29 -11.02 -18.71
CA PRO A 398 -11.48 -11.88 -18.71
C PRO A 398 -12.19 -12.00 -17.36
N THR A 399 -11.45 -11.91 -16.25
CA THR A 399 -12.00 -11.91 -14.89
C THR A 399 -12.86 -10.67 -14.64
N GLU A 400 -12.35 -9.49 -14.98
CA GLU A 400 -13.06 -8.21 -14.85
C GLU A 400 -14.22 -8.09 -15.84
N ALA A 401 -14.01 -8.52 -17.08
CA ALA A 401 -15.07 -8.60 -18.09
C ALA A 401 -16.23 -9.47 -17.59
N THR A 402 -15.94 -10.66 -17.05
CA THR A 402 -16.96 -11.58 -16.52
C THR A 402 -17.68 -11.00 -15.31
N ARG A 403 -16.95 -10.33 -14.41
CA ARG A 403 -17.50 -9.64 -13.25
C ARG A 403 -18.49 -8.55 -13.65
N LEU A 404 -18.14 -7.74 -14.67
CA LEU A 404 -18.93 -6.60 -15.11
C LEU A 404 -20.03 -6.93 -16.12
N ARG A 405 -19.90 -7.98 -16.94
CA ARG A 405 -20.89 -8.37 -17.98
C ARG A 405 -22.33 -8.52 -17.50
N ARG A 406 -22.54 -8.82 -16.22
CA ARG A 406 -23.89 -8.96 -15.63
C ARG A 406 -24.52 -7.62 -15.21
N TYR A 407 -23.73 -6.55 -15.14
CA TYR A 407 -24.12 -5.26 -14.56
C TYR A 407 -23.88 -4.08 -15.52
N ALA A 408 -22.89 -4.19 -16.40
CA ALA A 408 -22.63 -3.25 -17.47
C ALA A 408 -23.37 -3.71 -18.74
N THR A 409 -24.27 -2.86 -19.24
CA THR A 409 -25.11 -3.15 -20.42
C THR A 409 -24.39 -2.95 -21.74
N SER A 410 -23.19 -2.34 -21.76
CA SER A 410 -22.41 -2.09 -22.98
C SER A 410 -20.92 -1.97 -22.67
N PHE A 411 -20.09 -2.79 -23.33
CA PHE A 411 -18.66 -2.54 -23.49
C PHE A 411 -18.51 -1.75 -24.79
N VAL A 412 -17.91 -0.57 -24.72
CA VAL A 412 -17.74 0.31 -25.87
C VAL A 412 -16.26 0.28 -26.23
N THR A 413 -15.95 -0.19 -27.43
CA THR A 413 -14.62 0.00 -28.02
C THR A 413 -14.54 1.42 -28.57
N ASP A 414 -13.59 2.21 -28.09
CA ASP A 414 -13.34 3.53 -28.67
C ASP A 414 -12.79 3.41 -30.11
N SER A 415 -12.78 4.51 -30.84
CA SER A 415 -12.27 4.66 -32.21
C SER A 415 -10.79 4.25 -32.37
N PHE A 416 -10.06 4.16 -31.25
CA PHE A 416 -8.68 3.69 -31.17
C PHE A 416 -8.54 2.18 -30.85
N GLY A 417 -9.65 1.44 -30.73
CA GLY A 417 -9.65 0.00 -30.45
C GLY A 417 -9.52 -0.38 -28.98
N GLU A 418 -9.49 0.58 -28.05
CA GLU A 418 -9.48 0.31 -26.61
C GLU A 418 -10.88 -0.04 -26.09
N GLU A 419 -11.00 -1.17 -25.38
CA GLU A 419 -12.23 -1.57 -24.71
C GLU A 419 -12.44 -0.76 -23.43
N ARG A 420 -13.48 0.08 -23.41
CA ARG A 420 -13.86 0.87 -22.24
C ARG A 420 -15.22 0.41 -21.71
N VAL A 421 -15.36 0.40 -20.38
CA VAL A 421 -16.67 0.21 -19.75
C VAL A 421 -17.27 1.59 -19.52
N LEU A 422 -18.24 1.97 -20.37
CA LEU A 422 -18.93 3.26 -20.30
C LEU A 422 -17.97 4.48 -20.24
N GLY A 423 -16.85 4.41 -20.98
CA GLY A 423 -15.84 5.48 -21.04
C GLY A 423 -14.70 5.38 -20.01
N LEU A 424 -14.77 4.44 -19.07
CA LEU A 424 -13.73 4.25 -18.04
C LEU A 424 -12.64 3.28 -18.52
N ALA A 425 -11.39 3.65 -18.24
CA ALA A 425 -10.21 2.81 -18.47
C ALA A 425 -10.08 1.72 -17.38
N ASN A 426 -10.31 2.09 -16.12
CA ASN A 426 -10.14 1.21 -14.98
C ASN A 426 -11.47 0.59 -14.49
N THR A 427 -11.46 -0.71 -14.24
CA THR A 427 -12.60 -1.47 -13.69
C THR A 427 -12.58 -1.54 -12.17
N ARG A 428 -11.45 -1.19 -11.55
CA ARG A 428 -11.28 -1.06 -10.10
C ARG A 428 -10.54 0.24 -9.81
N ALA A 429 -11.04 1.01 -8.87
CA ALA A 429 -10.44 2.27 -8.42
C ALA A 429 -11.05 2.67 -7.07
N PHE A 430 -10.36 3.52 -6.32
CA PHE A 430 -10.94 4.29 -5.22
C PHE A 430 -11.61 5.56 -5.74
N GLY A 431 -12.64 6.06 -5.05
CA GLY A 431 -13.30 7.29 -5.46
C GLY A 431 -14.31 7.07 -6.59
N ASP A 432 -14.15 7.72 -7.74
CA ASP A 432 -14.97 7.49 -8.95
C ASP A 432 -16.47 7.34 -8.67
N VAL A 433 -17.02 8.27 -7.88
CA VAL A 433 -18.34 8.13 -7.24
C VAL A 433 -19.44 7.83 -8.24
N GLY A 434 -19.39 8.45 -9.43
CA GLY A 434 -20.38 8.22 -10.50
C GLY A 434 -20.34 6.81 -11.08
N SER A 435 -19.18 6.15 -11.00
CA SER A 435 -18.89 4.86 -11.62
C SER A 435 -19.03 3.68 -10.65
N LYS A 436 -19.18 3.92 -9.34
CA LYS A 436 -19.37 2.85 -8.35
C LYS A 436 -20.64 2.03 -8.63
N ARG A 437 -21.73 2.69 -9.03
CA ARG A 437 -23.02 2.02 -9.27
C ARG A 437 -22.96 1.00 -10.42
N ILE A 438 -22.09 1.22 -11.40
CA ILE A 438 -21.93 0.38 -12.60
C ILE A 438 -20.93 -0.77 -12.41
N GLY A 439 -20.15 -0.75 -11.32
CA GLY A 439 -19.28 -1.86 -10.93
C GLY A 439 -17.81 -1.54 -10.74
N VAL A 440 -17.40 -0.26 -10.81
CA VAL A 440 -16.07 0.12 -10.31
C VAL A 440 -16.03 -0.17 -8.81
N SER A 441 -15.08 -0.99 -8.38
CA SER A 441 -14.97 -1.43 -6.99
C SER A 441 -13.55 -1.19 -6.47
N ALA A 442 -13.42 -0.87 -5.19
CA ALA A 442 -12.14 -0.82 -4.50
C ALA A 442 -11.73 -2.17 -3.88
N GLU A 443 -12.40 -3.27 -4.26
CA GLU A 443 -11.98 -4.62 -3.85
C GLU A 443 -10.57 -4.94 -4.39
N PRO A 444 -9.58 -5.16 -3.51
CA PRO A 444 -8.21 -5.40 -3.94
C PRO A 444 -8.03 -6.80 -4.53
N GLN A 445 -7.20 -6.88 -5.57
CA GLN A 445 -6.48 -8.11 -5.89
C GLN A 445 -5.33 -8.28 -4.89
N ILE A 446 -5.24 -9.44 -4.25
CA ILE A 446 -4.21 -9.72 -3.25
C ILE A 446 -3.27 -10.82 -3.74
N THR A 447 -1.96 -10.57 -3.67
CA THR A 447 -0.90 -11.51 -4.07
C THR A 447 0.09 -11.68 -2.94
N THR A 448 0.29 -12.91 -2.46
CA THR A 448 1.23 -13.23 -1.38
C THR A 448 2.43 -14.04 -1.91
N ILE A 449 3.64 -13.55 -1.67
CA ILE A 449 4.90 -14.21 -2.08
C ILE A 449 5.84 -14.38 -0.90
N GLN A 450 6.42 -15.58 -0.78
CA GLN A 450 7.52 -15.85 0.13
C GLN A 450 8.83 -15.56 -0.57
N LEU A 451 9.63 -14.63 -0.03
CA LEU A 451 10.95 -14.31 -0.52
C LEU A 451 11.98 -15.26 0.11
N PRO A 452 12.62 -16.14 -0.68
CA PRO A 452 13.75 -16.92 -0.17
C PRO A 452 14.97 -16.00 0.04
N PRO A 453 15.90 -16.38 0.93
CA PRO A 453 17.13 -15.63 1.18
C PRO A 453 17.86 -15.29 -0.13
N ALA A 454 18.08 -14.00 -0.36
CA ALA A 454 18.71 -13.45 -1.58
C ALA A 454 18.09 -13.93 -2.93
N GLY A 455 16.83 -14.35 -2.96
CA GLY A 455 16.14 -14.78 -4.18
C GLY A 455 15.66 -13.64 -5.08
N TYR A 456 15.48 -12.45 -4.51
CA TYR A 456 15.02 -11.25 -5.21
C TYR A 456 15.93 -10.07 -4.91
N ALA A 457 16.25 -9.29 -5.95
CA ALA A 457 17.19 -8.18 -5.87
C ALA A 457 16.54 -6.89 -5.34
N PHE A 458 15.38 -6.57 -5.90
CA PHE A 458 14.58 -5.40 -5.54
C PHE A 458 13.13 -5.61 -5.97
N MET A 459 12.29 -4.72 -5.46
CA MET A 459 10.91 -4.53 -5.89
C MET A 459 10.78 -3.11 -6.42
N VAL A 460 9.96 -2.92 -7.44
CA VAL A 460 9.61 -1.61 -7.98
C VAL A 460 8.10 -1.47 -8.10
N LEU A 461 7.55 -0.36 -7.62
CA LEU A 461 6.14 0.02 -7.80
C LEU A 461 6.11 1.23 -8.72
N VAL A 462 5.23 1.26 -9.71
CA VAL A 462 5.12 2.36 -10.67
C VAL A 462 3.68 2.70 -11.02
N SER A 463 3.44 3.96 -11.42
CA SER A 463 2.19 4.39 -12.07
C SER A 463 2.12 3.98 -13.55
N ASP A 464 0.94 4.16 -14.13
CA ASP A 464 0.66 3.97 -15.55
C ASP A 464 1.51 4.92 -16.44
N GLY A 465 1.86 6.12 -15.97
CA GLY A 465 2.78 7.01 -16.70
C GLY A 465 4.19 6.43 -16.91
N VAL A 466 4.56 5.36 -16.19
CA VAL A 466 5.76 4.55 -16.46
C VAL A 466 5.38 3.26 -17.19
N SER A 467 4.47 2.47 -16.60
CA SER A 467 4.14 1.11 -17.08
C SER A 467 3.28 1.06 -18.34
N GLY A 468 2.62 2.16 -18.69
CA GLY A 468 1.90 2.33 -19.97
C GLY A 468 2.84 2.61 -21.14
N HIS A 469 4.08 3.05 -20.90
CA HIS A 469 5.06 3.37 -21.95
C HIS A 469 6.26 2.41 -22.01
N LEU A 470 6.61 1.79 -20.88
CA LEU A 470 7.76 0.90 -20.73
C LEU A 470 7.31 -0.52 -20.42
N GLU A 471 7.95 -1.50 -21.04
CA GLU A 471 7.70 -2.91 -20.72
C GLU A 471 8.28 -3.29 -19.34
N ASP A 472 7.68 -4.30 -18.69
CA ASP A 472 8.10 -4.77 -17.36
C ASP A 472 9.61 -5.07 -17.28
N GLN A 473 10.17 -5.66 -18.33
CA GLN A 473 11.61 -5.97 -18.38
C GLN A 473 12.48 -4.73 -18.62
N GLU A 474 12.02 -3.74 -19.39
CA GLU A 474 12.72 -2.45 -19.56
C GLU A 474 12.84 -1.74 -18.21
N ILE A 475 11.76 -1.71 -17.43
CA ILE A 475 11.71 -1.10 -16.10
C ILE A 475 12.75 -1.74 -15.17
N VAL A 476 12.76 -3.07 -15.10
CA VAL A 476 13.71 -3.82 -14.26
C VAL A 476 15.15 -3.62 -14.71
N ASP A 477 15.42 -3.62 -16.01
CA ASP A 477 16.77 -3.41 -16.55
C ASP A 477 17.31 -2.01 -16.22
N ILE A 478 16.49 -0.96 -16.33
CA ILE A 478 16.87 0.42 -15.93
C ILE A 478 17.25 0.47 -14.45
N VAL A 479 16.48 -0.20 -13.58
CA VAL A 479 16.77 -0.24 -12.14
C VAL A 479 18.08 -1.00 -11.84
N LYS A 480 18.38 -2.07 -12.58
CA LYS A 480 19.63 -2.85 -12.42
C LYS A 480 20.89 -2.02 -12.69
N GLU A 481 20.83 -1.07 -13.63
CA GLU A 481 21.97 -0.20 -13.99
C GLU A 481 22.35 0.79 -12.88
N ALA A 482 21.43 1.11 -11.96
CA ALA A 482 21.69 2.09 -10.92
C ALA A 482 22.50 1.50 -9.76
N ARG A 483 23.22 2.37 -9.04
CA ARG A 483 23.97 1.97 -7.84
C ARG A 483 23.09 1.96 -6.60
N THR A 484 22.10 2.86 -6.54
CA THR A 484 21.22 3.03 -5.38
C THR A 484 19.75 3.06 -5.81
N PRO A 485 18.82 2.68 -4.93
CA PRO A 485 17.39 2.79 -5.19
C PRO A 485 16.92 4.20 -5.57
N VAL A 486 17.47 5.25 -4.95
CA VAL A 486 17.15 6.65 -5.27
C VAL A 486 17.56 7.02 -6.68
N GLU A 487 18.78 6.64 -7.07
CA GLU A 487 19.26 6.85 -8.44
C GLU A 487 18.41 6.07 -9.45
N ALA A 488 18.04 4.82 -9.11
CA ALA A 488 17.19 3.98 -9.95
C ALA A 488 15.82 4.62 -10.20
N SER A 489 15.13 5.04 -9.14
CA SER A 489 13.80 5.63 -9.25
C SER A 489 13.79 6.93 -10.05
N GLN A 490 14.83 7.75 -9.88
CA GLN A 490 14.99 8.99 -10.65
C GLN A 490 15.27 8.72 -12.13
N LYS A 491 16.21 7.82 -12.43
CA LYS A 491 16.55 7.43 -13.81
C LYS A 491 15.36 6.83 -14.53
N LEU A 492 14.58 5.98 -13.85
CA LEU A 492 13.40 5.35 -14.42
C LEU A 492 12.34 6.38 -14.81
N VAL A 493 12.01 7.31 -13.92
CA VAL A 493 11.03 8.37 -14.21
C VAL A 493 11.53 9.32 -15.30
N SER A 494 12.80 9.73 -15.25
CA SER A 494 13.40 10.56 -16.30
C SER A 494 13.34 9.87 -17.66
N PHE A 495 13.71 8.58 -17.73
CA PHE A 495 13.65 7.80 -18.96
C PHE A 495 12.22 7.70 -19.50
N ALA A 496 11.24 7.38 -18.65
CA ALA A 496 9.84 7.29 -19.05
C ALA A 496 9.32 8.62 -19.62
N VAL A 497 9.63 9.74 -18.96
CA VAL A 497 9.17 11.07 -19.39
C VAL A 497 9.91 11.57 -20.64
N GLU A 498 11.19 11.28 -20.78
CA GLU A 498 11.99 11.73 -21.93
C GLU A 498 11.68 10.94 -23.20
N THR A 499 11.40 9.64 -23.06
CA THR A 499 11.06 8.77 -24.20
C THR A 499 9.59 8.84 -24.60
N ALA A 500 8.72 9.30 -23.70
CA ALA A 500 7.32 9.55 -24.01
C ALA A 500 7.14 10.86 -24.80
N GLY A 501 6.35 10.82 -25.87
CA GLY A 501 5.96 12.03 -26.62
C GLY A 501 5.06 12.95 -25.79
N GLU A 502 3.93 12.40 -25.30
CA GLU A 502 3.05 13.04 -24.33
C GLU A 502 3.09 12.26 -23.01
N ALA A 503 3.97 12.68 -22.10
CA ALA A 503 4.21 11.97 -20.84
C ALA A 503 3.10 12.26 -19.80
N ASP A 504 2.54 11.23 -19.18
CA ASP A 504 1.65 11.36 -18.03
C ASP A 504 2.40 11.69 -16.72
N ASN A 505 1.67 11.81 -15.61
CA ASN A 505 2.20 11.73 -14.27
C ASN A 505 2.94 10.39 -14.09
N ALA A 506 4.20 10.47 -13.71
CA ALA A 506 5.08 9.32 -13.62
C ALA A 506 5.67 9.23 -12.22
N THR A 507 5.34 8.15 -11.52
CA THR A 507 5.79 7.87 -10.17
C THR A 507 6.43 6.49 -10.11
N ALA A 508 7.61 6.39 -9.49
CA ALA A 508 8.31 5.13 -9.30
C ALA A 508 8.89 5.03 -7.88
N LEU A 509 8.71 3.87 -7.27
CA LEU A 509 9.21 3.51 -5.96
C LEU A 509 10.12 2.29 -6.08
N VAL A 510 11.38 2.41 -5.69
CA VAL A 510 12.35 1.30 -5.73
C VAL A 510 12.72 0.89 -4.31
N VAL A 511 12.50 -0.38 -3.99
CA VAL A 511 12.75 -0.97 -2.67
C VAL A 511 13.82 -2.04 -2.79
N ARG A 512 14.91 -1.86 -2.04
CA ARG A 512 16.04 -2.79 -2.01
C ARG A 512 15.68 -4.07 -1.24
N LEU A 513 15.92 -5.24 -1.83
CA LEU A 513 15.77 -6.53 -1.14
C LEU A 513 17.14 -7.19 -0.88
N GLY A 514 17.13 -8.32 -0.16
CA GLY A 514 18.35 -9.04 0.23
C GLY A 514 19.27 -9.46 -0.93
N GLY A 515 18.75 -9.57 -2.15
CA GLY A 515 19.52 -9.92 -3.34
C GLY A 515 20.15 -8.75 -4.10
N TRP A 516 20.07 -7.50 -3.61
CA TRP A 516 20.48 -6.31 -4.38
C TRP A 516 21.89 -6.39 -4.97
N GLU A 517 22.86 -6.91 -4.20
CA GLU A 517 24.25 -7.03 -4.67
C GLU A 517 24.41 -8.11 -5.75
N ARG A 518 23.46 -9.05 -5.82
CA ARG A 518 23.41 -10.15 -6.79
C ARG A 518 22.57 -9.83 -8.03
N ARG A 519 22.11 -8.58 -8.18
CA ARG A 519 21.25 -8.17 -9.30
C ARG A 519 21.89 -8.37 -10.68
N ASN A 520 23.21 -8.52 -10.73
CA ASN A 520 24.00 -8.74 -11.94
C ASN A 520 24.43 -10.22 -12.13
N GLU A 521 24.13 -11.12 -11.19
CA GLU A 521 24.67 -12.50 -11.17
C GLU A 521 23.91 -13.49 -12.08
N GLY A 522 22.74 -13.11 -12.63
CA GLY A 522 21.89 -14.00 -13.42
C GLY A 522 22.25 -14.06 -14.90
N GLY A 523 23.28 -14.84 -15.25
CA GLY A 523 23.72 -15.09 -16.63
C GLY A 523 22.56 -15.22 -17.64
N GLY A 524 22.63 -14.41 -18.71
CA GLY A 524 21.55 -14.15 -19.68
C GLY A 524 20.95 -12.75 -19.54
N GLY A 525 20.94 -12.18 -18.32
CA GLY A 525 20.40 -10.86 -17.98
C GLY A 525 21.34 -9.67 -18.24
N SER A 526 22.10 -9.72 -19.34
CA SER A 526 22.70 -8.53 -19.96
C SER A 526 21.55 -7.64 -20.39
N LEU A 527 21.14 -6.66 -19.57
CA LEU A 527 20.32 -5.49 -19.95
C LEU A 527 19.63 -5.70 -21.32
N GLY A 528 18.69 -6.65 -21.40
CA GLY A 528 18.33 -7.26 -22.69
C GLY A 528 17.69 -6.24 -23.62
N THR A 529 17.11 -5.23 -22.97
CA THR A 529 16.47 -4.07 -23.54
C THR A 529 17.44 -2.93 -23.85
N LYS A 530 18.75 -3.05 -23.59
CA LYS A 530 19.70 -1.93 -23.69
C LYS A 530 19.73 -1.30 -25.08
N GLU A 531 19.86 -2.12 -26.13
CA GLU A 531 19.91 -1.60 -27.49
C GLU A 531 18.61 -0.88 -27.89
N GLN A 532 17.46 -1.42 -27.48
CA GLN A 532 16.15 -0.82 -27.67
C GLN A 532 16.02 0.50 -26.90
N ARG A 533 16.44 0.54 -25.64
CA ARG A 533 16.44 1.75 -24.80
C ARG A 533 17.37 2.83 -25.35
N ASP A 534 18.58 2.45 -25.77
CA ASP A 534 19.55 3.36 -26.38
C ASP A 534 19.04 3.90 -27.72
N PHE A 535 18.26 3.13 -28.48
CA PHE A 535 17.56 3.59 -29.68
C PHE A 535 16.44 4.59 -29.34
N ARG A 536 15.54 4.25 -28.41
CA ARG A 536 14.43 5.13 -27.98
C ARG A 536 14.93 6.46 -27.43
N MET A 537 16.00 6.44 -26.64
CA MET A 537 16.63 7.67 -26.16
C MET A 537 17.18 8.50 -27.31
N ARG A 538 17.92 7.90 -28.24
CA ARG A 538 18.44 8.64 -29.40
C ARG A 538 17.33 9.26 -30.24
N ASP A 539 16.24 8.54 -30.45
CA ASP A 539 15.07 9.01 -31.19
C ASP A 539 14.36 10.17 -30.48
N ALA A 540 14.20 10.09 -29.15
CA ALA A 540 13.61 11.15 -28.34
C ALA A 540 14.43 12.46 -28.32
N PHE A 541 15.76 12.34 -28.46
CA PHE A 541 16.69 13.46 -28.58
C PHE A 541 16.92 13.93 -30.02
N ASP A 542 16.40 13.22 -31.05
CA ASP A 542 16.50 13.69 -32.43
C ASP A 542 15.51 14.85 -32.65
N PRO A 543 15.98 16.09 -32.95
CA PRO A 543 15.10 17.22 -33.21
C PRO A 543 14.22 17.03 -34.46
N ARG A 544 14.51 16.04 -35.32
CA ARG A 544 13.73 15.73 -36.53
C ARG A 544 12.53 14.83 -36.27
N SER A 545 12.57 13.98 -35.25
CA SER A 545 11.45 13.08 -34.91
C SER A 545 10.24 13.86 -34.36
N ARG A 546 10.47 14.97 -33.66
CA ARG A 546 9.42 15.84 -33.08
C ARG A 546 8.64 16.71 -34.08
N ARG A 547 8.92 16.63 -35.38
CA ARG A 547 8.35 17.50 -36.42
C ARG A 547 7.38 16.81 -37.39
N GLN A 548 7.08 15.52 -37.21
CA GLN A 548 6.13 14.78 -38.07
C GLN A 548 4.76 14.64 -37.44
#